data_AF-A0A6L5YB23-F1
#
_entry.id   AF-A0A6L5YB23-F1
#
_cell.length_a   1.000
_cell.length_b   1.000
_cell.length_c   1.000
_cell.angle_alpha   90.00
_cell.angle_beta   90.00
_cell.angle_gamma   90.00
#
_symmetry.space_group_name_H-M   'P 1'
#
loop_
_entity.id
_entity.type
_entity.pdbx_description
1 polymer ?
#
loop_
_entity_poly.entity_id
_entity_poly.type
_entity_poly.pdbx_seq_one_letter_code
_entity_poly.pdbx_strand_id
1 'polypeptide(L)' 'MIALYDDLSQERTLVRHLKDAGCASDAIGRFTARAKGNERLKFLAEHRERLLRKIHADQKKPDTLDFLIFAMKRKV' A
#
# COMPACT_ATOMS: atom_id res chain seq x y z
N MET A 1 18.63 2.56 30.29
CA MET A 1 18.92 1.65 29.15
C MET A 1 17.65 1.03 28.52
N ILE A 2 16.57 0.77 29.27
CA ILE A 2 15.38 0.06 28.73
C ILE A 2 14.50 0.94 27.81
N ALA A 3 14.30 2.23 28.14
CA ALA A 3 13.41 3.11 27.37
C ALA A 3 13.88 3.39 25.93
N LEU A 4 15.19 3.44 25.69
CA LEU A 4 15.75 3.68 24.36
C LEU A 4 15.60 2.45 23.43
N TYR A 5 15.57 1.25 24.00
CA TYR A 5 15.43 0.00 23.25
C TYR A 5 13.99 -0.23 22.80
N ASP A 6 13.02 0.22 23.59
CA ASP A 6 11.59 0.13 23.27
C ASP A 6 11.21 1.09 22.14
N ASP A 7 11.63 2.36 22.20
CA ASP A 7 11.35 3.35 21.14
C ASP A 7 11.95 2.95 19.78
N LEU A 8 13.21 2.49 19.76
CA LEU A 8 13.84 1.94 18.57
C LEU A 8 13.17 0.66 18.06
N SER A 9 12.51 -0.11 18.93
CA SER A 9 11.72 -1.29 18.54
C SER A 9 10.40 -0.87 17.89
N GLN A 10 9.73 0.15 18.44
CA GLN A 10 8.50 0.70 17.87
C GLN A 10 8.74 1.33 16.50
N GLU A 11 9.82 2.10 16.32
CA GLU A 11 10.15 2.68 15.01
C GLU A 11 10.52 1.63 13.97
N ARG A 12 11.30 0.61 14.35
CA ARG A 12 11.62 -0.52 13.45
C ARG A 12 10.38 -1.30 13.04
N THR A 13 9.46 -1.52 13.97
CA THR A 13 8.17 -2.18 13.71
C THR A 13 7.31 -1.34 12.77
N LEU A 14 7.26 -0.02 12.97
CA LEU A 14 6.55 0.91 12.10
C LEU A 14 7.11 0.91 10.67
N VAL A 15 8.43 0.98 10.50
CA VAL A 15 9.09 0.91 9.19
C VAL A 15 8.79 -0.43 8.50
N ARG A 16 8.80 -1.55 9.24
CA ARG A 16 8.43 -2.86 8.70
C ARG A 16 6.99 -2.87 8.18
N HIS A 17 6.03 -2.40 8.98
CA HIS A 17 4.63 -2.34 8.56
C HIS A 17 4.42 -1.47 7.31
N LEU A 18 5.16 -0.35 7.18
CA LEU A 18 5.09 0.47 5.98
C LEU A 18 5.66 -0.24 4.75
N LYS A 19 6.77 -0.99 4.90
CA LYS A 19 7.33 -1.81 3.82
C LYS A 19 6.36 -2.90 3.39
N ASP A 20 5.80 -3.63 4.35
CA ASP A 20 4.83 -4.70 4.09
C ASP A 20 3.54 -4.16 3.45
N ALA A 21 3.16 -2.92 3.76
CA ALA A 21 2.08 -2.19 3.10
C ALA A 21 2.44 -1.66 1.70
N GLY A 22 3.63 -1.97 1.18
CA GLY A 22 4.08 -1.56 -0.15
C GLY A 22 4.48 -0.07 -0.24
N CYS A 23 4.87 0.56 0.86
CA CYS A 23 5.52 1.88 0.81
C CYS A 23 6.97 1.73 0.33
N ALA A 24 7.34 2.52 -0.67
CA ALA A 24 8.72 2.61 -1.12
C ALA A 24 9.60 3.34 -0.08
N SER A 25 10.91 3.14 -0.15
CA SER A 25 11.87 3.69 0.82
C SER A 25 11.81 5.22 0.93
N ASP A 26 11.57 5.92 -0.18
CA ASP A 26 11.37 7.37 -0.22
C ASP A 26 10.07 7.80 0.49
N ALA A 27 8.99 7.05 0.27
CA ALA A 27 7.69 7.25 0.89
C ALA A 27 7.76 7.03 2.42
N ILE A 28 8.55 6.03 2.86
CA ILE A 28 8.83 5.77 4.28
C ILE A 28 9.57 6.95 4.91
N GLY A 29 10.62 7.47 4.25
CA GLY A 29 11.34 8.65 4.73
C GLY A 29 10.45 9.88 4.88
N ARG A 30 9.54 10.11 3.92
CA ARG A 30 8.53 11.18 4.00
C ARG A 30 7.51 10.94 5.12
N PHE A 31 7.20 9.69 5.44
CA PHE A 31 6.29 9.36 6.53
C PHE A 31 6.93 9.60 7.90
N THR A 32 8.18 9.15 8.08
CA THR A 32 8.93 9.33 9.33
C THR A 32 9.18 10.81 9.63
N ALA A 33 9.41 11.63 8.59
CA ALA A 33 9.62 13.07 8.70
C ALA A 33 8.36 13.90 9.05
N ARG A 34 7.15 13.35 8.91
CA ARG A 34 5.89 14.05 9.25
C ARG A 34 5.66 14.11 10.76
N ALA A 35 4.97 15.17 11.19
CA ALA A 35 4.54 15.32 12.58
C ALA A 35 3.61 14.17 12.99
N LYS A 36 3.61 13.83 14.29
CA LYS A 36 2.76 12.75 14.84
C LYS A 36 1.27 13.09 14.65
N GLY A 37 0.41 12.07 14.62
CA GLY A 37 -1.05 12.25 14.57
C GLY A 37 -1.63 12.35 13.14
N ASN A 38 -2.42 13.39 12.89
CA ASN A 38 -3.31 13.50 11.71
C ASN A 38 -2.59 13.47 10.36
N GLU A 39 -1.37 14.01 10.26
CA GLU A 39 -0.61 14.03 9.00
C GLU A 39 -0.17 12.62 8.57
N ARG A 40 0.24 11.79 9.54
CA ARG A 40 0.60 10.39 9.29
C ARG A 40 -0.63 9.58 8.89
N LEU A 41 -1.78 9.82 9.52
CA LEU A 41 -3.05 9.17 9.13
C LEU A 41 -3.47 9.57 7.72
N LYS A 42 -3.38 10.86 7.37
CA LYS A 42 -3.68 11.35 6.02
C LYS A 42 -2.79 10.68 4.97
N PHE A 43 -1.49 10.59 5.22
CA PHE A 43 -0.56 9.89 4.34
C PHE A 43 -0.95 8.43 4.10
N LEU A 44 -1.32 7.70 5.17
CA LEU A 44 -1.75 6.30 5.06
C LEU A 44 -3.06 6.16 4.28
N ALA A 45 -4.00 7.09 4.44
CA ALA A 45 -5.25 7.11 3.68
C ALA A 45 -4.99 7.33 2.18
N GLU A 46 -4.14 8.31 1.83
CA GLU A 46 -3.73 8.57 0.45
C GLU A 46 -3.02 7.36 -0.17
N HIS A 47 -2.14 6.71 0.59
CA HIS A 47 -1.45 5.49 0.16
C HIS A 47 -2.43 4.35 -0.09
N ARG A 48 -3.40 4.13 0.81
CA ARG A 48 -4.46 3.12 0.65
C ARG A 48 -5.26 3.36 -0.63
N GLU A 49 -5.68 4.60 -0.89
CA GLU A 49 -6.42 4.91 -2.12
C GLU A 49 -5.59 4.61 -3.38
N ARG A 50 -4.29 4.93 -3.37
CA ARG A 50 -3.40 4.62 -4.48
C ARG A 50 -3.30 3.12 -4.73
N LEU A 51 -3.22 2.29 -3.68
CA LEU A 51 -3.24 0.84 -3.81
C LEU A 51 -4.56 0.35 -4.41
N LEU A 52 -5.70 0.85 -3.92
CA LEU A 52 -7.02 0.51 -4.46
C LEU A 52 -7.14 0.88 -5.94
N ARG A 53 -6.66 2.06 -6.33
CA ARG A 53 -6.64 2.47 -7.74
C ARG A 53 -5.83 1.52 -8.61
N LYS A 54 -4.67 1.04 -8.12
CA LYS A 54 -3.87 0.04 -8.84
C LYS A 54 -4.61 -1.30 -8.98
N ILE A 55 -5.19 -1.80 -7.88
CA ILE A 55 -5.98 -3.04 -7.89
C ILE A 55 -7.12 -2.93 -8.90
N HIS A 56 -7.90 -1.85 -8.86
CA HIS A 56 -9.00 -1.65 -9.81
C HIS A 56 -8.53 -1.54 -11.26
N ALA A 57 -7.37 -0.92 -11.51
CA ALA A 57 -6.79 -0.84 -12.85
C ALA A 57 -6.31 -2.20 -13.34
N ASP A 58 -5.67 -2.99 -12.47
CA ASP A 58 -5.18 -4.32 -12.80
C ASP A 58 -6.33 -5.32 -12.95
N GLN A 59 -7.43 -5.19 -12.19
CA GLN A 59 -8.64 -6.01 -12.29
C GLN A 59 -9.33 -5.90 -13.65
N LYS A 60 -9.24 -4.75 -14.33
CA LYS A 60 -9.79 -4.61 -15.69
C LYS A 60 -9.17 -5.57 -16.70
N LYS A 61 -7.93 -6.00 -16.48
CA LYS A 61 -7.21 -6.91 -17.38
C LYS A 61 -7.83 -8.30 -17.41
N PRO A 62 -7.98 -9.02 -16.28
CA PRO A 62 -8.69 -10.30 -16.26
C PRO A 62 -10.15 -10.14 -16.69
N ASP A 63 -10.87 -9.08 -16.28
CA ASP A 63 -12.26 -8.88 -16.70
C ASP A 63 -12.41 -8.83 -18.23
N THR A 64 -11.48 -8.13 -18.90
CA THR A 64 -11.44 -8.03 -20.37
C THR A 64 -11.09 -9.38 -21.01
N LEU A 65 -10.14 -10.10 -20.42
CA LEU A 65 -9.73 -11.42 -20.89
C LEU A 65 -10.86 -12.45 -20.74
N ASP A 66 -11.58 -12.44 -19.63
CA ASP A 66 -12.72 -13.32 -19.36
C ASP A 66 -13.85 -13.08 -20.36
N PHE A 67 -14.15 -11.80 -20.65
CA PHE A 67 -15.12 -11.45 -21.70
C PHE A 67 -14.70 -12.01 -23.07
N LEU A 68 -13.42 -11.85 -23.44
CA LEU A 68 -12.90 -12.37 -24.71
C LEU A 68 -13.03 -13.90 -24.78
N ILE A 69 -12.66 -14.61 -23.73
CA ILE A 69 -12.79 -16.07 -23.63
C ILE A 69 -14.25 -16.50 -23.78
N PHE A 70 -15.17 -15.84 -23.07
CA PHE A 70 -16.61 -16.12 -23.17
C PHE A 70 -17.14 -15.92 -24.60
N ALA A 71 -16.76 -14.82 -25.26
CA ALA A 71 -17.17 -14.51 -26.62
C ALA A 71 -16.67 -15.56 -27.63
N MET A 72 -15.43 -16.06 -27.45
CA MET A 72 -14.88 -17.12 -28.28
C MET A 72 -15.60 -18.45 -28.07
N LYS A 73 -15.91 -18.83 -26.83
CA LYS A 73 -16.63 -20.07 -26.51
C LYS A 73 -18.05 -20.13 -27.07
N ARG A 74 -18.70 -18.98 -27.30
CA ARG A 74 -20.08 -18.89 -27.83
C ARG A 74 -20.17 -18.80 -29.35
N LYS A 75 -19.03 -18.64 -30.04
CA LYS A 75 -18.94 -18.62 -31.51
C LYS A 75 -18.56 -20.00 -32.09
N VAL A 76 -18.53 -21.02 -31.25
CA VAL A 76 -18.43 -22.45 -31.60
C VAL A 76 -19.77 -23.08 -31.25
#